data_AF-A0A015JN46-F1
#
_entry.id   AF-A0A015JN46-F1
#
_cell.length_a   1.000
_cell.length_b   1.000
_cell.length_c   1.000
_cell.angle_alpha   90.00
_cell.angle_beta   90.00
_cell.angle_gamma   90.00
#
_symmetry.space_group_name_H-M   'P 1'
#
loop_
_entity.id
_entity.type
_entity.pdbx_description
1 polymer ?
#
loop_
_entity_poly.entity_id
_entity_poly.type
_entity_poly.pdbx_seq_one_letter_code
_entity_poly.pdbx_strand_id
1 'polypeptide(L)'
;MKSFFSLIKPNYQISSTLAKPSYSSYFLNKRFYVANAVSTDHGIKATYPYPNQITNIGKNRNLIEEAIRDHRVIKDLWGRYQKEANRNERQKIANTIIYEFAVHTATEDIVLYPVLEKYYPNIVKHNHADHHHIKEALHKLFSMKISDHGYDDILAKAIKEFEEHAAREECDHFPKLKEAIGNDKQLIKLGEEFEKIRSKVSTQSHLTTHDKMESAICMAAAPLDKIFNSSRNYVETIRDKI
;
A
#
# COMPACT_ATOMS: atom_id res chain seq x y z
N MET A 1 -31.07 -8.85 16.43
CA MET A 1 -30.26 -8.63 15.22
C MET A 1 -29.64 -9.97 14.83
N LYS A 2 -30.06 -10.58 13.71
CA LYS A 2 -29.65 -11.94 13.32
C LYS A 2 -28.30 -11.92 12.59
N SER A 3 -27.47 -12.90 12.95
CA SER A 3 -26.18 -13.28 12.37
C SER A 3 -26.21 -13.50 10.86
N PHE A 4 -25.12 -13.14 10.16
CA PHE A 4 -24.84 -13.49 8.76
C PHE A 4 -23.60 -14.41 8.61
N PHE A 5 -23.02 -14.89 9.72
CA PHE A 5 -21.89 -15.81 9.72
C PHE A 5 -22.37 -17.24 10.01
N SER A 6 -22.99 -17.90 9.03
CA SER A 6 -22.96 -19.36 8.95
C SER A 6 -23.53 -19.81 7.61
N LEU A 7 -22.69 -20.46 6.80
CA LEU A 7 -23.00 -21.60 5.90
C LEU A 7 -22.00 -21.58 4.76
N ILE A 8 -21.03 -22.50 4.83
CA ILE A 8 -20.48 -23.35 3.75
C ILE A 8 -19.30 -24.11 4.39
N LYS A 9 -19.39 -25.44 4.45
CA LYS A 9 -18.28 -26.32 4.87
C LYS A 9 -17.41 -26.63 3.64
N PRO A 10 -16.07 -26.58 3.71
CA PRO A 10 -15.22 -27.03 2.61
C PRO A 10 -14.85 -28.51 2.80
N ASN A 11 -15.15 -29.32 1.78
CA ASN A 11 -14.49 -30.61 1.56
C ASN A 11 -13.62 -30.44 0.32
N TYR A 12 -12.31 -30.30 0.47
CA TYR A 12 -11.36 -30.62 -0.60
C TYR A 12 -9.97 -30.89 -0.01
N GLN A 13 -9.48 -32.12 -0.25
CA GLN A 13 -8.07 -32.47 -0.11
C GLN A 13 -7.34 -32.07 -1.38
N ILE A 14 -6.20 -31.39 -1.28
CA ILE A 14 -5.26 -31.27 -2.40
C ILE A 14 -3.85 -31.60 -1.93
N SER A 15 -3.28 -32.56 -2.67
CA SER A 15 -1.96 -33.17 -2.54
C SER A 15 -0.83 -32.15 -2.72
N SER A 16 0.16 -32.22 -1.83
CA SER A 16 1.39 -31.45 -1.89
C SER A 16 2.40 -32.10 -2.84
N THR A 17 2.79 -31.40 -3.91
CA THR A 17 4.11 -31.50 -4.57
C THR A 17 4.12 -30.59 -5.78
N LEU A 18 4.78 -29.43 -5.70
CA LEU A 18 5.29 -28.71 -6.88
C LEU A 18 6.41 -27.77 -6.43
N ALA A 19 7.55 -27.89 -7.12
CA ALA A 19 8.80 -27.22 -6.82
C ALA A 19 8.73 -25.69 -7.01
N LYS A 20 9.50 -24.95 -6.20
CA LYS A 20 9.63 -23.48 -6.26
C LYS A 20 10.41 -23.06 -7.52
N PRO A 21 9.90 -22.19 -8.40
CA PRO A 21 10.72 -21.55 -9.42
C PRO A 21 11.46 -20.33 -8.85
N SER A 22 12.71 -20.14 -9.26
CA SER A 22 13.56 -19.00 -8.89
C SER A 22 13.12 -17.72 -9.64
N TYR A 23 12.77 -16.66 -8.93
CA TYR A 23 12.23 -15.40 -9.46
C TYR A 23 13.27 -14.43 -10.08
N SER A 24 14.37 -14.93 -10.65
CA SER A 24 15.52 -14.09 -11.05
C SER A 24 15.42 -13.43 -12.44
N SER A 25 14.35 -13.62 -13.23
CA SER A 25 14.40 -13.29 -14.67
C SER A 25 13.34 -12.31 -15.20
N TYR A 26 12.63 -11.56 -14.37
CA TYR A 26 11.55 -10.67 -14.86
C TYR A 26 11.87 -9.17 -14.91
N PHE A 27 13.08 -8.77 -14.53
CA PHE A 27 13.56 -7.40 -14.76
C PHE A 27 14.06 -7.24 -16.19
N LEU A 28 13.17 -7.08 -17.17
CA LEU A 28 13.46 -6.49 -18.50
C LEU A 28 12.18 -6.44 -19.37
N ASN A 29 11.38 -5.38 -19.25
CA ASN A 29 11.00 -4.58 -20.43
C ASN A 29 10.28 -3.25 -20.12
N LYS A 30 10.63 -2.26 -20.94
CA LYS A 30 10.47 -0.79 -20.82
C LYS A 30 9.09 -0.23 -21.24
N ARG A 31 8.93 1.08 -20.89
CA ARG A 31 8.09 2.19 -21.47
C ARG A 31 6.79 2.41 -20.69
N PHE A 32 6.55 3.55 -20.03
CA PHE A 32 6.53 4.93 -20.58
C PHE A 32 7.16 5.99 -19.64
N TYR A 33 7.97 6.88 -20.23
CA TYR A 33 8.30 8.19 -19.68
C TYR A 33 7.64 9.23 -20.57
N VAL A 34 6.95 10.20 -19.98
CA VAL A 34 6.77 11.52 -20.61
C VAL A 34 6.90 12.58 -19.53
N ALA A 35 7.99 13.33 -19.62
CA ALA A 35 8.20 14.57 -18.91
C ALA A 35 7.42 15.67 -19.63
N ASN A 36 6.91 16.65 -18.88
CA ASN A 36 6.80 18.02 -19.34
C ASN A 36 6.99 18.94 -18.13
N ALA A 37 8.06 19.72 -18.17
CA ALA A 37 8.31 20.83 -17.26
C ALA A 37 7.72 22.10 -17.88
N VAL A 38 7.01 22.89 -17.09
CA VAL A 38 6.76 24.32 -17.37
C VAL A 38 6.92 25.09 -16.05
N SER A 39 7.82 26.07 -16.08
CA SER A 39 8.13 27.02 -15.02
C SER A 39 7.29 28.28 -15.21
N THR A 40 6.66 28.80 -14.14
CA THR A 40 6.48 30.24 -13.93
C THR A 40 6.30 30.57 -12.44
N ASP A 41 7.34 31.17 -11.88
CA ASP A 41 7.39 32.48 -11.20
C ASP A 41 6.30 32.95 -10.18
N HIS A 42 6.81 33.37 -9.02
CA HIS A 42 6.26 34.26 -7.98
C HIS A 42 4.78 34.16 -7.56
N GLY A 43 4.57 33.52 -6.40
CA GLY A 43 3.40 33.77 -5.56
C GLY A 43 3.30 32.77 -4.41
N ILE A 44 3.75 33.16 -3.22
CA ILE A 44 3.46 32.40 -2.00
C ILE A 44 1.93 32.36 -1.82
N LYS A 45 1.34 31.21 -2.11
CA LYS A 45 0.10 30.72 -1.50
C LYS A 45 0.34 29.29 -1.04
N ALA A 46 1.00 29.18 0.11
CA ALA A 46 1.10 27.93 0.85
C ALA A 46 -0.25 27.61 1.49
N THR A 47 -1.13 26.97 0.73
CA THR A 47 -2.27 26.20 1.26
C THR A 47 -2.59 25.09 0.27
N TYR A 48 -2.02 23.90 0.48
CA TYR A 48 -2.55 22.70 -0.14
C TYR A 48 -2.82 21.66 0.95
N PRO A 49 -4.08 21.26 1.15
CA PRO A 49 -4.48 20.27 2.13
C PRO A 49 -4.07 18.89 1.61
N TYR A 50 -3.74 17.98 2.54
CA TYR A 50 -3.60 16.55 2.31
C TYR A 50 -4.54 16.01 1.24
N PRO A 51 -4.11 15.06 0.38
CA PRO A 51 -4.97 14.43 -0.60
C PRO A 51 -5.89 13.40 0.09
N ASN A 52 -6.76 13.88 0.97
CA ASN A 52 -8.06 13.27 1.24
C ASN A 52 -9.14 13.94 0.36
N GLN A 53 -8.76 14.46 -0.81
CA GLN A 53 -9.75 14.80 -1.81
C GLN A 53 -10.18 13.52 -2.51
N ILE A 54 -11.29 13.00 -2.03
CA ILE A 54 -12.20 12.14 -2.78
C ILE A 54 -12.53 12.88 -4.08
N THR A 55 -11.80 12.63 -5.17
CA THR A 55 -12.09 13.20 -6.49
C THR A 55 -12.30 12.13 -7.56
N ASN A 56 -12.64 10.91 -7.16
CA ASN A 56 -13.03 9.86 -8.11
C ASN A 56 -14.21 9.00 -7.63
N ILE A 57 -15.26 9.64 -7.06
CA ILE A 57 -16.59 9.03 -7.01
C ILE A 57 -17.06 8.89 -8.47
N GLY A 58 -16.82 7.74 -9.09
CA GLY A 58 -17.23 7.49 -10.48
C GLY A 58 -16.48 6.40 -11.25
N LYS A 59 -15.33 5.90 -10.77
CA LYS A 59 -14.71 4.71 -11.36
C LYS A 59 -15.09 3.49 -10.54
N ASN A 60 -15.87 2.59 -11.14
CA ASN A 60 -16.35 1.32 -10.59
C ASN A 60 -15.19 0.31 -10.43
N ARG A 61 -14.13 0.70 -9.70
CA ARG A 61 -12.90 -0.06 -9.55
C ARG A 61 -13.08 -1.15 -8.52
N ASN A 62 -12.52 -2.31 -8.82
CA ASN A 62 -12.56 -3.43 -7.91
C ASN A 62 -11.36 -3.43 -6.96
N LEU A 63 -11.44 -4.23 -5.90
CA LEU A 63 -10.41 -4.36 -4.86
C LEU A 63 -8.99 -4.56 -5.43
N ILE A 64 -8.84 -5.44 -6.42
CA ILE A 64 -7.55 -5.75 -7.04
C ILE A 64 -7.01 -4.53 -7.79
N GLU A 65 -7.87 -3.80 -8.49
CA GLU A 65 -7.47 -2.58 -9.21
C GLU A 65 -7.04 -1.45 -8.26
N GLU A 66 -7.66 -1.34 -7.09
CA GLU A 66 -7.26 -0.38 -6.05
C GLU A 66 -5.89 -0.73 -5.44
N ALA A 67 -5.65 -2.01 -5.09
CA ALA A 67 -4.36 -2.44 -4.56
C ALA A 67 -3.22 -2.27 -5.57
N ILE A 68 -3.43 -2.67 -6.84
CA ILE A 68 -2.45 -2.46 -7.93
C ILE A 68 -2.17 -0.98 -8.15
N ARG A 69 -3.18 -0.11 -7.98
CA ARG A 69 -3.00 1.34 -8.08
C ARG A 69 -2.06 1.85 -6.98
N ASP A 70 -2.20 1.38 -5.75
CA ASP A 70 -1.27 1.70 -4.66
C ASP A 70 0.16 1.25 -5.01
N HIS A 71 0.33 0.03 -5.54
CA HIS A 71 1.64 -0.47 -5.98
C HIS A 71 2.30 0.44 -7.01
N ARG A 72 1.54 0.91 -8.00
CA ARG A 72 2.03 1.81 -9.05
C ARG A 72 2.44 3.17 -8.50
N VAL A 73 1.66 3.71 -7.55
CA VAL A 73 1.98 4.99 -6.88
C VAL A 73 3.32 4.87 -6.14
N ILE A 74 3.51 3.81 -5.36
CA ILE A 74 4.74 3.60 -4.60
C ILE A 74 5.95 3.41 -5.53
N LYS A 75 5.81 2.60 -6.59
CA LYS A 75 6.87 2.40 -7.61
C LYS A 75 7.25 3.71 -8.32
N ASP A 76 6.27 4.55 -8.65
CA ASP A 76 6.52 5.89 -9.22
C ASP A 76 7.29 6.78 -8.26
N LEU A 77 6.85 6.85 -7.00
CA LEU A 77 7.51 7.64 -5.97
C LEU A 77 8.95 7.19 -5.75
N TRP A 78 9.22 5.88 -5.76
CA TRP A 78 10.58 5.37 -5.68
C TRP A 78 11.43 5.79 -6.87
N GLY A 79 10.91 5.67 -8.09
CA GLY A 79 11.60 6.13 -9.30
C GLY A 79 11.91 7.63 -9.27
N ARG A 80 11.02 8.44 -8.68
CA ARG A 80 11.25 9.88 -8.45
C ARG A 80 12.30 10.12 -7.38
N TYR A 81 12.24 9.39 -6.27
CA TYR A 81 13.19 9.47 -5.17
C TYR A 81 14.63 9.25 -5.65
N GLN A 82 14.85 8.22 -6.47
CA GLN A 82 16.17 7.86 -7.00
C GLN A 82 16.77 8.92 -7.94
N LYS A 83 15.94 9.76 -8.56
CA LYS A 83 16.35 10.77 -9.54
C LYS A 83 16.46 12.17 -8.97
N GLU A 84 15.89 12.39 -7.78
CA GLU A 84 15.83 13.70 -7.16
C GLU A 84 17.16 14.05 -6.49
N ALA A 85 17.80 15.11 -6.97
CA ALA A 85 19.07 15.61 -6.44
C ALA A 85 18.85 16.62 -5.29
N ASN A 86 17.71 17.32 -5.30
CA ASN A 86 17.37 18.27 -4.25
C ASN A 86 16.96 17.53 -2.97
N ARG A 87 17.74 17.70 -1.91
CA ARG A 87 17.52 17.02 -0.63
C ARG A 87 16.14 17.27 -0.02
N ASN A 88 15.63 18.50 -0.12
CA ASN A 88 14.33 18.86 0.46
C ASN A 88 13.19 18.18 -0.31
N GLU A 89 13.24 18.17 -1.64
CA GLU A 89 12.27 17.44 -2.45
C GLU A 89 12.38 15.93 -2.24
N ARG A 90 13.61 15.39 -2.13
CA ARG A 90 13.83 13.97 -1.84
C ARG A 90 13.25 13.55 -0.48
N GLN A 91 13.33 14.42 0.53
CA GLN A 91 12.67 14.22 1.83
C GLN A 91 11.13 14.22 1.71
N LYS A 92 10.54 15.09 0.89
CA LYS A 92 9.09 15.10 0.63
C LYS A 92 8.65 13.81 -0.05
N ILE A 93 9.42 13.34 -1.04
CA ILE A 93 9.13 12.08 -1.73
C ILE A 93 9.21 10.91 -0.74
N ALA A 94 10.24 10.84 0.11
CA ALA A 94 10.33 9.79 1.12
C ALA A 94 9.17 9.83 2.13
N ASN A 95 8.77 11.02 2.60
CA ASN A 95 7.60 11.15 3.46
C ASN A 95 6.33 10.61 2.76
N THR A 96 6.16 10.90 1.47
CA THR A 96 5.04 10.37 0.68
C THR A 96 5.14 8.85 0.50
N ILE A 97 6.33 8.29 0.26
CA ILE A 97 6.51 6.82 0.20
C ILE A 97 6.07 6.19 1.52
N ILE A 98 6.62 6.65 2.65
CA ILE A 98 6.32 6.10 3.97
C ILE A 98 4.82 6.15 4.24
N TYR A 99 4.17 7.27 3.90
CA TYR A 99 2.72 7.43 4.03
C TYR A 99 1.93 6.46 3.16
N GLU A 100 2.23 6.35 1.87
CA GLU A 100 1.48 5.50 0.93
C GLU A 100 1.61 4.02 1.31
N PHE A 101 2.79 3.59 1.76
CA PHE A 101 3.00 2.25 2.29
C PHE A 101 2.16 1.94 3.53
N ALA A 102 2.23 2.85 4.49
CA ALA A 102 1.53 2.79 5.76
C ALA A 102 0.03 2.61 5.54
N VAL A 103 -0.53 3.42 4.64
CA VAL A 103 -1.94 3.39 4.26
C VAL A 103 -2.29 2.11 3.49
N HIS A 104 -1.47 1.72 2.51
CA HIS A 104 -1.67 0.52 1.70
C HIS A 104 -1.75 -0.75 2.55
N THR A 105 -0.68 -1.02 3.33
CA THR A 105 -0.60 -2.23 4.16
C THR A 105 -1.71 -2.29 5.21
N ALA A 106 -2.05 -1.18 5.85
CA ALA A 106 -3.17 -1.13 6.80
C ALA A 106 -4.53 -1.38 6.14
N THR A 107 -4.73 -0.89 4.91
CA THR A 107 -5.99 -1.11 4.19
C THR A 107 -6.14 -2.57 3.76
N GLU A 108 -5.05 -3.22 3.34
CA GLU A 108 -5.05 -4.64 3.02
C GLU A 108 -5.31 -5.53 4.25
N ASP A 109 -4.67 -5.23 5.37
CA ASP A 109 -4.88 -5.95 6.63
C ASP A 109 -6.36 -5.87 7.08
N ILE A 110 -7.05 -4.75 6.82
CA ILE A 110 -8.45 -4.52 7.22
C ILE A 110 -9.46 -5.11 6.23
N VAL A 111 -9.20 -5.01 4.92
CA VAL A 111 -10.20 -5.31 3.88
C VAL A 111 -9.84 -6.55 3.08
N LEU A 112 -8.61 -6.63 2.57
CA LEU A 112 -8.17 -7.68 1.63
C LEU A 112 -7.97 -9.02 2.37
N TYR A 113 -7.16 -9.02 3.43
CA TYR A 113 -6.74 -10.25 4.10
C TYR A 113 -7.88 -11.00 4.80
N PRO A 114 -8.86 -10.35 5.45
CA PRO A 114 -10.01 -11.08 6.00
C PRO A 114 -10.85 -11.81 4.94
N VAL A 115 -10.81 -11.37 3.68
CA VAL A 115 -11.46 -12.06 2.56
C VAL A 115 -10.58 -13.19 2.05
N LEU A 116 -9.28 -12.93 1.85
CA LEU A 116 -8.32 -13.92 1.36
C LEU A 116 -8.11 -15.08 2.35
N GLU A 117 -8.10 -14.81 3.66
CA GLU A 117 -7.85 -15.77 4.74
C GLU A 117 -8.88 -16.90 4.77
N LYS A 118 -10.12 -16.62 4.34
CA LYS A 118 -11.20 -17.62 4.24
C LYS A 118 -10.85 -18.78 3.30
N TYR A 119 -10.00 -18.52 2.31
CA TYR A 119 -9.63 -19.48 1.26
C TYR A 119 -8.16 -19.89 1.36
N TYR A 120 -7.27 -18.96 1.74
CA TYR A 120 -5.83 -19.14 1.69
C TYR A 120 -5.13 -18.60 2.97
N PRO A 121 -5.37 -19.21 4.14
CA PRO A 121 -4.84 -18.70 5.42
C PRO A 121 -3.30 -18.68 5.48
N ASN A 122 -2.64 -19.64 4.84
CA ASN A 122 -1.17 -19.67 4.79
C ASN A 122 -0.57 -18.52 3.97
N ILE A 123 -1.27 -18.09 2.91
CA ILE A 123 -0.85 -16.92 2.12
C ILE A 123 -0.94 -15.66 2.97
N VAL A 124 -2.08 -15.47 3.65
CA VAL A 124 -2.29 -14.32 4.53
C VAL A 124 -1.25 -14.28 5.65
N LYS A 125 -0.96 -15.40 6.31
CA LYS A 125 0.10 -15.48 7.33
C LYS A 125 1.47 -15.05 6.79
N HIS A 126 1.81 -15.43 5.56
CA HIS A 126 3.07 -15.04 4.94
C HIS A 126 3.12 -13.53 4.62
N ASN A 127 2.06 -13.02 3.97
CA ASN A 127 1.91 -11.60 3.64
C ASN A 127 2.02 -10.70 4.88
N HIS A 128 1.38 -11.13 5.96
CA HIS A 128 1.45 -10.49 7.26
C HIS A 128 2.87 -10.39 7.82
N ALA A 129 3.71 -11.40 7.60
CA ALA A 129 5.12 -11.36 7.99
C ALA A 129 5.92 -10.40 7.10
N ASP A 130 5.63 -10.35 5.79
CA ASP A 130 6.25 -9.39 4.87
C ASP A 130 5.90 -7.95 5.27
N HIS A 131 4.62 -7.67 5.55
CA HIS A 131 4.15 -6.38 6.06
C HIS A 131 4.88 -5.97 7.33
N HIS A 132 5.11 -6.92 8.24
CA HIS A 132 5.79 -6.62 9.50
C HIS A 132 7.22 -6.10 9.28
N HIS A 133 8.02 -6.75 8.44
CA HIS A 133 9.39 -6.30 8.15
C HIS A 133 9.42 -4.91 7.49
N ILE A 134 8.50 -4.67 6.55
CA ILE A 134 8.35 -3.37 5.90
C ILE A 134 7.97 -2.31 6.94
N LYS A 135 6.97 -2.59 7.79
CA LYS A 135 6.51 -1.69 8.86
C LYS A 135 7.67 -1.34 9.82
N GLU A 136 8.46 -2.30 10.27
CA GLU A 136 9.62 -2.04 11.12
C GLU A 136 10.63 -1.07 10.47
N ALA A 137 10.91 -1.26 9.18
CA ALA A 137 11.79 -0.36 8.42
C ALA A 137 11.19 1.06 8.32
N LEU A 138 9.88 1.17 8.06
CA LEU A 138 9.18 2.44 7.98
C LEU A 138 9.15 3.18 9.32
N HIS A 139 8.94 2.48 10.43
CA HIS A 139 9.03 3.07 11.78
C HIS A 139 10.40 3.68 12.04
N LYS A 140 11.45 2.95 11.69
CA LYS A 140 12.82 3.45 11.83
C LYS A 140 13.04 4.69 10.97
N LEU A 141 12.64 4.64 9.69
CA LEU A 141 12.76 5.77 8.75
C LEU A 141 11.96 6.99 9.21
N PHE A 142 10.84 6.78 9.89
CA PHE A 142 9.98 7.85 10.37
C PHE A 142 10.69 8.76 11.38
N SER A 143 11.53 8.19 12.24
CA SER A 143 12.32 8.94 13.22
C SER A 143 13.65 9.47 12.67
N MET A 144 14.03 9.11 11.44
CA MET A 144 15.27 9.54 10.80
C MET A 144 15.05 10.73 9.85
N LYS A 145 16.09 11.53 9.67
CA LYS A 145 16.21 12.48 8.56
C LYS A 145 16.87 11.78 7.38
N ILE A 146 16.55 12.22 6.16
CA ILE A 146 17.25 11.75 4.95
C ILE A 146 18.77 12.02 4.97
N SER A 147 19.23 12.87 5.90
CA SER A 147 20.65 13.12 6.13
C SER A 147 21.36 12.09 6.96
N ASP A 148 20.60 11.25 7.66
CA ASP A 148 21.16 10.33 8.63
C ASP A 148 21.77 9.15 7.90
N HIS A 149 22.90 8.69 8.42
CA HIS A 149 23.63 7.56 7.85
C HIS A 149 22.72 6.31 7.77
N GLY A 150 22.69 5.68 6.59
CA GLY A 150 21.91 4.47 6.34
C GLY A 150 20.42 4.69 6.04
N TYR A 151 19.92 5.94 5.98
CA TYR A 151 18.53 6.21 5.59
C TYR A 151 18.18 5.57 4.25
N ASP A 152 19.03 5.80 3.24
CA ASP A 152 18.81 5.32 1.87
C ASP A 152 18.84 3.80 1.79
N ASP A 153 19.72 3.15 2.54
CA ASP A 153 19.83 1.69 2.57
C ASP A 153 18.59 1.04 3.19
N ILE A 154 18.07 1.62 4.28
CA ILE A 154 16.85 1.14 4.94
C ILE A 154 15.65 1.34 4.00
N LEU A 155 15.54 2.51 3.37
CA LEU A 155 14.45 2.79 2.43
C LEU A 155 14.52 1.87 1.21
N ALA A 156 15.69 1.69 0.60
CA ALA A 156 15.88 0.80 -0.53
C ALA A 156 15.55 -0.66 -0.18
N LYS A 157 15.91 -1.11 1.02
CA LYS A 157 15.55 -2.44 1.52
C LYS A 157 14.03 -2.58 1.65
N ALA A 158 13.35 -1.62 2.27
CA ALA A 158 11.89 -1.64 2.40
C ALA A 158 11.18 -1.65 1.03
N ILE A 159 11.66 -0.86 0.07
CA ILE A 159 11.15 -0.87 -1.31
C ILE A 159 11.35 -2.23 -1.98
N LYS A 160 12.52 -2.85 -1.82
CA LYS A 160 12.78 -4.17 -2.40
C LYS A 160 11.81 -5.24 -1.86
N GLU A 161 11.63 -5.27 -0.54
CA GLU A 161 10.68 -6.21 0.10
C GLU A 161 9.25 -5.98 -0.38
N PHE A 162 8.86 -4.71 -0.55
CA PHE A 162 7.57 -4.34 -1.13
C PHE A 162 7.39 -4.78 -2.57
N GLU A 163 8.38 -4.55 -3.44
CA GLU A 163 8.28 -4.93 -4.84
C GLU A 163 8.12 -6.44 -4.99
N GLU A 164 8.81 -7.22 -4.14
CA GLU A 164 8.66 -8.67 -4.07
C GLU A 164 7.26 -9.09 -3.56
N HIS A 165 6.76 -8.42 -2.51
CA HIS A 165 5.42 -8.62 -1.99
C HIS A 165 4.35 -8.31 -3.06
N ALA A 166 4.36 -7.10 -3.61
CA ALA A 166 3.45 -6.64 -4.65
C ALA A 166 3.47 -7.56 -5.89
N ALA A 167 4.65 -8.06 -6.28
CA ALA A 167 4.75 -9.01 -7.40
C ALA A 167 4.09 -10.36 -7.09
N ARG A 168 4.23 -10.90 -5.87
CA ARG A 168 3.51 -12.11 -5.44
C ARG A 168 2.02 -11.89 -5.43
N GLU A 169 1.56 -10.75 -4.93
CA GLU A 169 0.15 -10.43 -4.91
C GLU A 169 -0.43 -10.33 -6.33
N GLU A 170 0.21 -9.54 -7.18
CA GLU A 170 -0.22 -9.31 -8.57
C GLU A 170 -0.25 -10.59 -9.41
N CYS A 171 0.75 -11.47 -9.24
CA CYS A 171 0.90 -12.66 -10.08
C CYS A 171 0.26 -13.93 -9.52
N ASP A 172 0.02 -14.02 -8.21
CA ASP A 172 -0.49 -15.24 -7.56
C ASP A 172 -1.73 -14.98 -6.70
N HIS A 173 -1.65 -14.07 -5.73
CA HIS A 173 -2.72 -13.94 -4.73
C HIS A 173 -3.99 -13.30 -5.30
N PHE A 174 -3.89 -12.26 -6.13
CA PHE A 174 -5.04 -11.61 -6.75
C PHE A 174 -5.78 -12.51 -7.75
N PRO A 175 -5.11 -13.28 -8.64
CA PRO A 175 -5.78 -14.31 -9.43
C PRO A 175 -6.57 -15.32 -8.58
N LYS A 176 -5.93 -15.86 -7.52
CA LYS A 176 -6.56 -16.80 -6.58
C LYS A 176 -7.76 -16.19 -5.86
N LEU A 177 -7.66 -14.93 -5.44
CA LEU A 177 -8.76 -14.20 -4.81
C LEU A 177 -9.93 -14.01 -5.77
N LYS A 178 -9.64 -13.60 -7.02
CA LYS A 178 -10.65 -13.40 -8.05
C LYS A 178 -11.41 -14.70 -8.35
N GLU A 179 -10.69 -15.80 -8.50
CA GLU A 179 -11.27 -17.13 -8.70
C GLU A 179 -12.13 -17.56 -7.51
N ALA A 180 -11.63 -17.41 -6.28
CA ALA A 180 -12.35 -17.79 -5.08
C ALA A 180 -13.64 -16.97 -4.84
N ILE A 181 -13.65 -15.69 -5.20
CA ILE A 181 -14.85 -14.85 -5.10
C ILE A 181 -15.82 -15.13 -6.25
N GLY A 182 -15.32 -15.35 -7.47
CA GLY A 182 -16.13 -15.70 -8.65
C GLY A 182 -17.20 -14.68 -9.05
N ASN A 183 -17.21 -13.49 -8.45
CA ASN A 183 -18.25 -12.48 -8.58
C ASN A 183 -17.67 -11.07 -8.63
N ASP A 184 -17.60 -10.51 -9.83
CA ASP A 184 -17.05 -9.17 -10.07
C ASP A 184 -17.80 -8.07 -9.30
N LYS A 185 -19.12 -8.22 -9.07
CA LYS A 185 -19.89 -7.23 -8.27
C LYS A 185 -19.45 -7.21 -6.82
N GLN A 186 -19.01 -8.35 -6.28
CA GLN A 186 -18.48 -8.42 -4.92
C GLN A 186 -17.09 -7.81 -4.84
N LEU A 187 -16.23 -8.05 -5.83
CA LEU A 187 -14.90 -7.42 -5.92
C LEU A 187 -15.00 -5.89 -6.04
N ILE A 188 -15.99 -5.38 -6.78
CA ILE A 188 -16.31 -3.96 -6.86
C ILE A 188 -16.69 -3.39 -5.48
N LYS A 189 -17.62 -4.05 -4.76
CA LYS A 189 -18.02 -3.60 -3.42
C LYS A 189 -16.85 -3.57 -2.44
N LEU A 190 -15.96 -4.56 -2.52
CA LEU A 190 -14.74 -4.59 -1.72
C LEU A 190 -13.78 -3.46 -2.14
N GLY A 191 -13.72 -3.08 -3.42
CA GLY A 191 -12.97 -1.91 -3.88
C GLY A 191 -13.50 -0.59 -3.29
N GLU A 192 -14.82 -0.42 -3.24
CA GLU A 192 -15.44 0.74 -2.57
C GLU A 192 -15.12 0.77 -1.06
N GLU A 193 -15.10 -0.39 -0.41
CA GLU A 193 -14.73 -0.50 1.00
C GLU A 193 -13.24 -0.19 1.21
N PHE A 194 -12.37 -0.72 0.34
CA PHE A 194 -10.94 -0.44 0.34
C PHE A 194 -10.67 1.06 0.25
N GLU A 195 -11.30 1.77 -0.69
CA GLU A 195 -11.15 3.22 -0.82
C GLU A 195 -11.66 3.98 0.41
N LYS A 196 -12.81 3.57 0.97
CA LYS A 196 -13.36 4.18 2.20
C LYS A 196 -12.42 4.00 3.39
N ILE A 197 -11.84 2.81 3.57
CA ILE A 197 -10.91 2.52 4.66
C ILE A 197 -9.58 3.23 4.44
N ARG A 198 -9.06 3.26 3.22
CA ARG A 198 -7.83 3.99 2.84
C ARG A 198 -7.84 5.44 3.31
N SER A 199 -8.99 6.11 3.20
CA SER A 199 -9.15 7.51 3.65
C SER A 199 -9.18 7.72 5.17
N LYS A 200 -9.31 6.64 5.95
CA LYS A 200 -9.55 6.64 7.41
C LYS A 200 -8.45 5.98 8.22
N VAL A 201 -7.59 5.16 7.60
CA VAL A 201 -6.50 4.49 8.31
C VAL A 201 -5.43 5.47 8.77
N SER A 202 -4.84 5.16 9.92
CA SER A 202 -3.68 5.84 10.48
C SER A 202 -2.41 5.45 9.74
N THR A 203 -1.46 6.38 9.71
CA THR A 203 -0.17 6.29 9.01
C THR A 203 1.01 5.91 9.92
N GLN A 204 0.78 5.77 11.23
CA GLN A 204 1.83 5.55 12.26
C GLN A 204 1.49 4.42 13.25
N SER A 205 0.22 4.06 13.40
CA SER A 205 -0.24 3.06 14.39
C SER A 205 0.13 1.61 14.10
N HIS A 206 0.51 1.29 12.86
CA HIS A 206 0.77 -0.07 12.40
C HIS A 206 2.24 -0.46 12.59
N LEU A 207 2.87 0.03 13.66
CA LEU A 207 4.30 -0.17 13.89
C LEU A 207 4.58 -1.06 15.10
N THR A 208 3.55 -1.63 15.74
CA THR A 208 3.74 -2.21 17.08
C THR A 208 3.26 -3.63 17.37
N THR A 209 2.24 -4.28 16.76
CA THR A 209 1.85 -5.65 17.23
C THR A 209 0.86 -6.44 16.37
N HIS A 210 1.25 -7.58 15.82
CA HIS A 210 0.50 -8.53 14.96
C HIS A 210 -0.85 -9.12 15.49
N ASP A 211 -1.93 -8.33 15.65
CA ASP A 211 -3.25 -8.88 16.03
C ASP A 211 -4.44 -8.03 15.50
N LYS A 212 -5.68 -8.56 15.57
CA LYS A 212 -6.94 -7.86 15.22
C LYS A 212 -7.11 -6.52 15.93
N MET A 213 -6.37 -6.31 17.02
CA MET A 213 -6.29 -5.03 17.72
C MET A 213 -5.56 -3.95 16.92
N GLU A 214 -4.64 -4.27 16.00
CA GLU A 214 -3.94 -3.28 15.16
C GLU A 214 -4.90 -2.46 14.32
N SER A 215 -5.86 -3.12 13.67
CA SER A 215 -6.87 -2.42 12.86
C SER A 215 -7.66 -1.41 13.70
N ALA A 216 -8.01 -1.78 14.94
CA ALA A 216 -8.75 -0.90 15.86
C ALA A 216 -7.87 0.25 16.39
N ILE A 217 -6.62 -0.05 16.77
CA ILE A 217 -5.62 0.95 17.20
C ILE A 217 -5.34 1.92 16.05
N CYS A 218 -5.31 1.41 14.82
CA CYS A 218 -5.10 2.21 13.62
C CYS A 218 -6.20 3.22 13.40
N MET A 219 -7.45 2.78 13.42
CA MET A 219 -8.56 3.70 13.30
C MET A 219 -8.60 4.72 14.46
N ALA A 220 -8.19 4.34 15.67
CA ALA A 220 -8.18 5.21 16.84
C ALA A 220 -7.05 6.26 16.82
N ALA A 221 -5.88 5.93 16.28
CA ALA A 221 -4.73 6.82 16.20
C ALA A 221 -4.78 7.81 15.03
N ALA A 222 -5.65 7.56 14.03
CA ALA A 222 -5.73 8.36 12.81
C ALA A 222 -5.84 9.89 13.03
N PRO A 223 -6.56 10.40 14.06
CA PRO A 223 -6.58 11.84 14.35
C PRO A 223 -5.22 12.40 14.79
N LEU A 224 -4.47 11.70 15.63
CA LEU A 224 -3.15 12.14 16.11
C LEU A 224 -2.12 12.11 14.99
N ASP A 225 -2.17 11.08 14.16
CA ASP A 225 -1.34 10.94 12.98
C ASP A 225 -1.57 12.06 11.98
N LYS A 226 -2.83 12.45 11.78
CA LYS A 226 -3.16 13.55 10.88
C LYS A 226 -2.52 14.85 11.35
N ILE A 227 -2.43 15.08 12.66
CA ILE A 227 -1.73 16.24 13.25
C ILE A 227 -0.23 16.14 12.97
N PHE A 228 0.39 14.99 13.25
CA PHE A 228 1.82 14.84 13.05
C PHE A 228 2.20 14.91 11.57
N ASN A 229 1.44 14.26 10.69
CA ASN A 229 1.60 14.39 9.26
C ASN A 229 1.48 15.84 8.84
N SER A 230 0.50 16.61 9.37
CA SER A 230 0.33 18.04 9.05
C SER A 230 1.58 18.92 9.22
N SER A 231 2.55 18.49 10.04
CA SER A 231 3.85 19.14 10.21
C SER A 231 4.90 18.80 9.13
N ARG A 232 4.65 17.80 8.29
CA ARG A 232 5.52 17.34 7.20
C ARG A 232 5.06 17.84 5.84
N ASN A 233 6.01 17.89 4.92
CA ASN A 233 5.77 18.19 3.51
C ASN A 233 5.75 16.89 2.69
N TYR A 234 4.88 16.87 1.68
CA TYR A 234 4.61 15.74 0.78
C TYR A 234 4.64 16.20 -0.67
N VAL A 235 4.81 15.25 -1.59
CA VAL A 235 4.64 15.47 -3.03
C VAL A 235 3.30 14.93 -3.53
N GLU A 236 2.78 15.51 -4.61
CA GLU A 236 1.65 14.93 -5.35
C GLU A 236 2.01 13.55 -5.91
N THR A 237 1.02 12.66 -5.97
CA THR A 237 1.15 11.31 -6.52
C THR A 237 0.47 11.21 -7.89
N ILE A 238 0.76 10.13 -8.61
CA ILE A 238 0.09 9.81 -9.87
C ILE A 238 -1.31 9.20 -9.67
N ARG A 239 -1.80 9.07 -8.43
CA ARG A 239 -3.01 8.32 -8.06
C ARG A 239 -4.24 8.73 -8.86
N ASP A 240 -4.42 10.03 -9.11
CA ASP A 240 -5.56 10.56 -9.89
C ASP A 240 -5.37 10.47 -11.41
N LYS A 241 -4.12 10.25 -11.86
CA LYS A 241 -3.75 10.18 -13.27
C LYS A 241 -3.83 8.76 -13.85
N ILE A 242 -3.96 7.74 -12.99
CA ILE A 242 -4.00 6.32 -13.37
C ILE A 242 -5.38 5.68 -13.16
#